data_AF-A0A3N5WN72-F1
#
_entry.id   AF-A0A3N5WN72-F1
#
_cell.length_a   1.000
_cell.length_b   1.000
_cell.length_c   1.000
_cell.angle_alpha   90.00
_cell.angle_beta   90.00
_cell.angle_gamma   90.00
#
_symmetry.space_group_name_H-M   'P 1'
#
loop_
_entity.id
_entity.type
_entity.pdbx_description
1 polymer ?
#
loop_
_entity_poly.entity_id
_entity_poly.type
_entity_poly.pdbx_seq_one_letter_code
_entity_poly.pdbx_strand_id
1 'polypeptide(L)' 'MDAVVVGGGPNGLAAGITLARAGRSVRLIEARETVGGGARTAELTLPGFRHDICSAIHP' A
#
# COMPACT_ATOMS: atom_id res chain seq x y z
N MET A 1 -8.51 2.96 -19.62
CA MET A 1 -8.35 2.38 -18.29
C MET A 1 -8.49 0.89 -18.44
N ASP A 2 -7.45 0.13 -18.11
CA ASP A 2 -7.34 -1.30 -18.43
C ASP A 2 -7.50 -2.20 -17.19
N ALA A 3 -7.21 -1.69 -15.98
CA ALA A 3 -7.37 -2.43 -14.73
C ALA A 3 -7.74 -1.54 -13.54
N VAL A 4 -8.58 -2.07 -12.64
CA VAL A 4 -8.85 -1.52 -11.31
C VAL A 4 -8.17 -2.42 -10.27
N VAL A 5 -7.42 -1.84 -9.33
CA VAL A 5 -6.93 -2.55 -8.16
C VAL A 5 -7.62 -1.99 -6.92
N VAL A 6 -8.25 -2.85 -6.13
CA VAL A 6 -8.92 -2.46 -4.88
C VAL A 6 -8.08 -2.92 -3.69
N GLY A 7 -7.69 -1.97 -2.84
CA GLY A 7 -6.75 -2.15 -1.74
C GLY A 7 -5.34 -1.68 -2.09
N GLY A 8 -4.85 -0.69 -1.36
CA GLY A 8 -3.51 -0.10 -1.44
C GLY A 8 -2.50 -0.72 -0.47
N GLY A 9 -2.72 -1.97 -0.04
CA GLY A 9 -1.72 -2.74 0.69
C GLY A 9 -0.57 -3.24 -0.20
N PRO A 10 0.42 -3.97 0.35
CA PRO A 10 1.60 -4.41 -0.39
C PRO A 10 1.27 -5.18 -1.67
N ASN A 11 0.30 -6.10 -1.59
CA ASN A 11 -0.11 -6.91 -2.74
C ASN A 11 -0.80 -6.08 -3.83
N GLY A 12 -1.68 -5.15 -3.44
CA GLY A 12 -2.36 -4.28 -4.41
C GLY A 12 -1.40 -3.33 -5.10
N LEU A 13 -0.44 -2.77 -4.36
CA LEU A 13 0.63 -1.96 -4.93
C LEU A 13 1.52 -2.77 -5.87
N ALA A 14 1.93 -3.98 -5.48
CA ALA A 14 2.72 -4.87 -6.32
C ALA A 14 1.99 -5.25 -7.62
N ALA A 15 0.69 -5.59 -7.54
CA ALA A 15 -0.13 -5.87 -8.71
C ALA A 15 -0.26 -4.65 -9.63
N GLY A 16 -0.54 -3.47 -9.05
CA GLY A 16 -0.67 -2.23 -9.80
C GLY A 16 0.61 -1.83 -10.52
N ILE A 17 1.77 -1.93 -9.84
CA ILE A 17 3.09 -1.67 -10.43
C ILE A 17 3.38 -2.66 -11.55
N THR A 18 3.07 -3.94 -11.36
CA THR A 18 3.30 -4.99 -12.36
C THR A 18 2.51 -4.70 -13.64
N LEU A 19 1.23 -4.36 -13.52
CA LEU A 19 0.37 -4.00 -14.65
C LEU A 19 0.82 -2.70 -15.33
N ALA A 20 1.18 -1.68 -14.55
CA ALA A 20 1.68 -0.41 -15.08
C ALA A 20 2.99 -0.59 -15.87
N ARG A 21 3.92 -1.42 -15.36
CA ARG A 21 5.17 -1.78 -16.08
C ARG A 21 4.91 -2.55 -17.37
N ALA A 22 3.80 -3.28 -17.46
CA ALA A 22 3.34 -3.92 -18.70
C ALA A 22 2.61 -2.96 -19.65
N GLY A 23 2.65 -1.64 -19.41
CA GLY A 23 2.05 -0.62 -20.27
C GLY A 23 0.53 -0.46 -20.11
N ARG A 24 -0.06 -0.98 -19.03
CA ARG A 24 -1.50 -0.87 -18.77
C ARG A 24 -1.83 0.37 -17.93
N SER A 25 -2.95 1.01 -18.25
CA SER A 25 -3.53 2.06 -17.43
C SER A 25 -4.27 1.47 -16.23
N VAL A 26 -3.79 1.76 -15.02
CA VAL A 26 -4.32 1.20 -13.76
C VAL A 26 -4.90 2.32 -12.89
N ARG A 27 -6.06 2.08 -12.26
CA ARG A 27 -6.50 2.90 -11.11
C ARG A 27 -6.58 2.05 -9.85
N LEU A 28 -5.85 2.50 -8.84
CA LEU A 28 -5.83 1.95 -7.50
C LEU A 28 -6.87 2.68 -6.64
N ILE A 29 -7.66 1.93 -5.87
CA ILE A 29 -8.64 2.48 -4.93
C ILE A 29 -8.32 1.90 -3.55
N GLU A 30 -8.08 2.77 -2.58
CA GLU A 30 -7.86 2.43 -1.18
C GLU A 30 -8.94 3.10 -0.33
N ALA A 31 -9.44 2.39 0.69
CA ALA A 31 -10.48 2.89 1.57
C ALA A 31 -9.94 3.86 2.63
N ARG A 32 -8.66 3.72 2.99
CA ARG A 32 -7.95 4.58 3.96
C ARG A 32 -7.35 5.81 3.28
N GLU A 33 -7.08 6.83 4.09
CA GLU A 33 -6.40 8.05 3.63
C GLU A 33 -4.97 7.81 3.15
N THR A 34 -4.33 6.75 3.64
CA THR A 34 -2.95 6.39 3.30
C THR A 34 -2.86 4.96 2.78
N VAL A 35 -2.00 4.77 1.79
CA VAL A 35 -1.61 3.44 1.27
C VAL A 35 -0.65 2.73 2.22
N GLY A 36 -0.37 1.47 1.94
CA GLY A 36 0.60 0.63 2.64
C GLY A 36 -0.04 -0.53 3.41
N GLY A 37 -1.35 -0.49 3.70
CA GLY A 37 -2.04 -1.58 4.39
C GLY A 37 -1.39 -1.93 5.74
N GLY A 38 -0.91 -3.16 5.90
CA GLY A 38 -0.16 -3.59 7.09
C GLY A 38 1.28 -3.09 7.15
N ALA A 39 1.88 -2.71 6.01
CA ALA A 39 3.25 -2.22 5.92
C ALA A 39 3.26 -0.69 6.04
N ARG A 40 2.93 -0.17 7.23
CA ARG A 40 2.88 1.26 7.50
C ARG A 40 3.62 1.59 8.79
N THR A 41 4.28 2.74 8.78
CA THR A 41 4.98 3.28 9.94
C THR A 41 4.33 4.58 10.39
N ALA A 42 4.00 4.69 11.67
CA ALA A 42 3.42 5.90 12.25
C ALA A 42 3.96 6.20 13.66
N GLU A 43 3.84 7.46 14.08
CA GLU A 43 4.11 7.87 15.46
C GLU A 43 2.85 7.69 16.29
N LEU A 44 2.79 6.59 17.05
CA LEU A 44 1.59 6.21 17.79
C LEU A 44 1.62 6.60 19.27
N THR A 45 2.80 6.87 19.82
CA THR A 45 2.98 7.08 21.27
C THR A 45 3.52 8.46 21.59
N LEU A 46 4.72 8.79 21.13
CA LEU A 46 5.41 10.04 21.39
C LEU A 46 5.96 10.64 20.09
N PRO A 47 6.05 11.98 19.98
CA PRO A 47 6.70 12.62 18.84
C PRO A 47 8.12 12.10 18.63
N GLY A 48 8.46 11.76 17.39
CA GLY A 48 9.75 11.17 17.02
C GLY A 48 9.86 9.65 17.19
N PHE A 49 8.88 8.97 17.81
CA PHE A 49 8.90 7.52 18.00
C PHE A 49 8.04 6.82 16.94
N ARG A 50 8.69 6.16 15.99
CA ARG A 50 8.05 5.49 14.85
C ARG A 50 7.81 4.01 15.13
N HIS A 51 6.60 3.56 14.87
CA HIS A 51 6.15 2.19 15.13
C HIS A 51 5.72 1.55 13.81
N ASP A 52 6.05 0.28 13.65
CA ASP A 52 5.35 -0.55 12.67
C ASP A 52 3.93 -0.81 13.17
N ILE A 53 2.94 -0.46 12.35
CA ILE A 53 1.54 -0.56 12.74
C ILE A 53 1.05 -2.02 12.72
N CYS A 54 1.66 -2.91 11.93
CA CYS A 54 1.15 -4.28 11.81
C CYS A 54 2.23 -5.31 11.48
N SER A 55 2.89 -5.22 10.33
CA SER A 55 3.82 -6.28 9.90
C SER A 55 5.12 -5.68 9.35
N ALA A 56 6.15 -5.72 10.20
CA ALA A 56 7.53 -5.44 9.80
C ALA A 56 8.10 -6.53 8.88
N ILE A 57 7.50 -7.73 8.93
CA ILE A 57 7.94 -8.92 8.20
C ILE A 57 6.73 -9.52 7.51
N HIS A 58 6.85 -9.72 6.20
CA HIS A 58 5.93 -10.49 5.37
C HIS A 58 6.72 -11.66 4.77
N PRO A 59 6.16 -12.90 4.74
CA PRO A 59 6.82 -14.05 4.12
C PRO A 59 6.95 -13.91 2.59
#